data_AF-A0A923V0K2-F1
#
_entry.id   AF-A0A923V0K2-F1
#
_cell.length_a   1.000
_cell.length_b   1.000
_cell.length_c   1.000
_cell.angle_alpha   90.00
_cell.angle_beta   90.00
_cell.angle_gamma   90.00
#
_symmetry.space_group_name_H-M   'P 1'
#
loop_
_entity.id
_entity.type
_entity.pdbx_description
1 polymer ?
#
loop_
_entity_poly.entity_id
_entity_poly.type
_entity_poly.pdbx_seq_one_letter_code
_entity_poly.pdbx_strand_id
1 'polypeptide(L)'
;MKTFFKTFGLIFFFPLFVFAQKQVKIYDTVPQHIFTYNKVYVLEDSSNTLSLAQILNAKNKTLFKPSVASTPQNLHLKSTYWYRISIAGEKDSNKNWILEFFDQTIDDLVVYVPDSNNNYIAQAAGEEKVFSNRSFAHKNFEFRLQEESKDQLI
;
A
#
# COMPACT_ATOMS: atom_id res chain seq x y z
N MET A 1 -14.26 -52.17 42.57
CA MET A 1 -15.20 -51.13 42.11
C MET A 1 -14.36 -49.94 41.61
N LYS A 2 -14.23 -49.76 40.29
CA LYS A 2 -13.31 -48.76 39.70
C LYS A 2 -14.04 -47.43 39.47
N THR A 3 -13.64 -46.38 40.17
CA THR A 3 -14.13 -45.00 39.99
C THR A 3 -13.49 -44.39 38.74
N PHE A 4 -14.31 -43.98 37.76
CA PHE A 4 -13.88 -43.21 36.60
C PHE A 4 -13.98 -41.72 36.91
N PHE A 5 -12.85 -41.04 36.99
CA PHE A 5 -12.77 -39.58 37.09
C PHE A 5 -12.90 -39.01 35.66
N LYS A 6 -14.02 -38.33 35.35
CA LYS A 6 -14.19 -37.63 34.07
C LYS A 6 -13.59 -36.23 34.20
N THR A 7 -12.40 -36.01 33.67
CA THR A 7 -11.79 -34.69 33.58
C THR A 7 -12.53 -33.87 32.52
N PHE A 8 -13.24 -32.82 32.95
CA PHE A 8 -13.89 -31.86 32.06
C PHE A 8 -12.86 -30.80 31.66
N GLY A 9 -12.30 -30.90 30.46
CA GLY A 9 -11.33 -29.92 29.94
C GLY A 9 -12.02 -28.62 29.55
N LEU A 10 -11.73 -27.53 30.26
CA LEU A 10 -12.21 -26.19 29.93
C LEU A 10 -11.35 -25.62 28.80
N ILE A 11 -11.88 -25.53 27.57
CA ILE A 11 -11.20 -24.90 26.44
C ILE A 11 -11.38 -23.37 26.55
N PHE A 12 -10.31 -22.67 26.95
CA PHE A 12 -10.27 -21.20 26.91
C PHE A 12 -10.02 -20.72 25.48
N PHE A 13 -11.08 -20.31 24.78
CA PHE A 13 -10.96 -19.58 23.52
C PHE A 13 -10.51 -18.14 23.83
N PHE A 14 -9.20 -17.88 23.76
CA PHE A 14 -8.71 -16.50 23.70
C PHE A 14 -9.10 -15.91 22.34
N PRO A 15 -9.87 -14.81 22.27
CA PRO A 15 -10.20 -14.19 21.00
C PRO A 15 -8.93 -13.60 20.37
N LEU A 16 -8.53 -14.17 19.23
CA LEU A 16 -7.52 -13.59 18.36
C LEU A 16 -8.12 -12.35 17.70
N PHE A 17 -7.70 -11.16 18.13
CA PHE A 17 -8.05 -9.92 17.46
C PHE A 17 -7.33 -9.88 16.10
N VAL A 18 -8.11 -10.04 15.03
CA VAL A 18 -7.62 -9.87 13.66
C VAL A 18 -7.78 -8.40 13.29
N PHE A 19 -6.68 -7.68 13.11
CA PHE A 19 -6.69 -6.30 12.62
C PHE A 19 -6.54 -6.29 11.10
N ALA A 20 -7.61 -5.91 10.40
CA ALA A 20 -7.57 -5.67 8.95
C ALA A 20 -7.07 -4.26 8.64
N GLN A 21 -6.41 -4.08 7.49
CA GLN A 21 -6.04 -2.75 7.01
C GLN A 21 -7.27 -1.91 6.71
N LYS A 22 -7.25 -0.64 7.15
CA LYS A 22 -8.30 0.32 6.81
C LYS A 22 -8.26 0.61 5.30
N GLN A 23 -9.26 0.12 4.58
CA GLN A 23 -9.45 0.44 3.17
C GLN A 23 -10.06 1.85 3.05
N VAL A 24 -9.44 2.69 2.21
CA VAL A 24 -9.90 4.04 1.92
C VAL A 24 -10.84 3.98 0.73
N LYS A 25 -12.07 4.45 0.92
CA LYS A 25 -13.04 4.56 -0.17
C LYS A 25 -12.86 5.88 -0.90
N ILE A 26 -12.82 5.82 -2.22
CA ILE A 26 -12.69 6.98 -3.10
C ILE A 26 -13.94 7.00 -4.01
N TYR A 27 -14.64 8.13 -4.00
CA TYR A 27 -15.91 8.35 -4.70
C TYR A 27 -15.82 9.63 -5.54
N ASP A 28 -16.58 9.71 -6.64
CA ASP A 28 -16.61 10.90 -7.51
C ASP A 28 -17.03 12.19 -6.77
N THR A 29 -17.76 12.08 -5.65
CA THR A 29 -18.16 13.22 -4.82
C THR A 29 -17.04 13.84 -4.01
N VAL A 30 -15.91 13.14 -3.87
CA VAL A 30 -14.73 13.63 -3.15
C VAL A 30 -13.74 14.20 -4.19
N PRO A 31 -13.15 15.38 -3.96
CA PRO A 31 -12.13 15.90 -4.89
C PRO A 31 -10.77 15.23 -4.71
N GLN A 32 -10.41 14.92 -3.46
CA GLN A 32 -9.12 14.32 -3.09
C GLN A 32 -9.19 13.62 -1.73
N HIS A 33 -8.25 12.71 -1.48
CA HIS A 33 -8.10 12.08 -0.16
C HIS A 33 -6.63 12.09 0.28
N ILE A 34 -6.37 12.63 1.48
CA ILE A 34 -5.04 12.56 2.08
C ILE A 34 -4.96 11.30 2.95
N PHE A 35 -3.99 10.44 2.64
CA PHE A 35 -3.69 9.26 3.44
C PHE A 35 -2.90 9.67 4.68
N THR A 36 -3.45 9.37 5.86
CA THR A 36 -2.82 9.68 7.14
C THR A 36 -2.94 8.52 8.12
N TYR A 37 -1.97 8.42 9.04
CA TYR A 37 -1.97 7.44 10.13
C TYR A 37 -2.24 6.00 9.64
N ASN A 38 -3.18 5.31 10.27
CA ASN A 38 -3.59 3.92 10.00
C ASN A 38 -4.18 3.65 8.62
N LYS A 39 -4.14 4.60 7.68
CA LYS A 39 -4.42 4.39 6.26
C LYS A 39 -3.16 4.01 5.47
N VAL A 40 -1.98 4.35 5.98
CA VAL A 40 -0.69 3.98 5.40
C VAL A 40 -0.05 2.91 6.26
N TYR A 41 0.35 1.80 5.65
CA TYR A 41 1.07 0.73 6.32
C TYR A 41 2.53 0.77 5.88
N VAL A 42 3.44 0.57 6.83
CA VAL A 42 4.88 0.75 6.63
C VAL A 42 5.60 -0.52 7.02
N LEU A 43 6.59 -0.89 6.21
CA LEU A 43 7.59 -1.91 6.52
C LEU A 43 8.95 -1.34 6.13
N GLU A 44 9.84 -1.23 7.10
CA GLU A 44 11.24 -0.92 6.83
C GLU A 44 12.00 -2.20 6.50
N ASP A 45 12.71 -2.20 5.39
CA ASP A 45 13.70 -3.21 5.01
C ASP A 45 15.11 -2.62 5.15
N SER A 46 15.70 -2.82 6.32
CA SER A 46 17.08 -2.39 6.59
C SER A 46 18.15 -3.20 5.84
N SER A 47 17.77 -4.33 5.22
CA SER A 47 18.68 -5.13 4.42
C SER A 47 18.74 -4.70 2.96
N ASN A 48 17.75 -3.93 2.48
CA ASN A 48 17.57 -3.52 1.08
C ASN A 48 17.54 -4.72 0.11
N THR A 49 17.00 -5.86 0.53
CA THR A 49 17.02 -7.10 -0.26
C THR A 49 15.64 -7.63 -0.60
N LEU A 50 14.57 -7.08 -0.01
CA LEU A 50 13.22 -7.52 -0.29
C LEU A 50 12.80 -7.05 -1.69
N SER A 51 12.38 -8.02 -2.50
CA SER A 51 11.71 -7.80 -3.79
C SER A 51 10.20 -7.68 -3.62
N LEU A 52 9.49 -7.16 -4.63
CA LEU A 52 8.03 -7.14 -4.65
C LEU A 52 7.43 -8.53 -4.40
N ALA A 53 7.96 -9.57 -5.03
CA ALA A 53 7.49 -10.94 -4.83
C ALA A 53 7.59 -11.35 -3.36
N GLN A 54 8.71 -11.07 -2.70
CA GLN A 54 8.86 -11.34 -1.27
C GLN A 54 7.91 -10.50 -0.42
N ILE A 55 7.66 -9.24 -0.76
CA ILE A 55 6.74 -8.36 -0.05
C ILE A 55 5.29 -8.83 -0.16
N LEU A 56 4.90 -9.38 -1.31
CA LEU A 56 3.56 -9.90 -1.56
C LEU A 56 3.29 -11.23 -0.86
N ASN A 57 4.32 -11.94 -0.41
CA ASN A 57 4.18 -13.19 0.34
C ASN A 57 3.49 -12.97 1.69
N ALA A 58 2.67 -13.94 2.12
CA ALA A 58 1.88 -13.84 3.35
C ALA A 58 2.73 -13.51 4.59
N LYS A 59 3.95 -14.09 4.68
CA LYS A 59 4.87 -13.84 5.80
C LYS A 59 5.28 -12.36 5.92
N ASN A 60 5.56 -11.69 4.81
CA ASN A 60 6.01 -10.29 4.85
C ASN A 60 4.83 -9.32 4.89
N LYS A 61 3.68 -9.70 4.31
CA LYS A 61 2.43 -8.92 4.41
C LYS A 61 2.01 -8.64 5.86
N THR A 62 2.32 -9.53 6.80
CA THR A 62 2.02 -9.37 8.24
C THR A 62 3.03 -8.49 9.00
N LEU A 63 4.20 -8.22 8.40
CA LEU A 63 5.22 -7.36 9.01
C LEU A 63 4.87 -5.88 8.91
N PHE A 64 4.07 -5.49 7.91
CA PHE A 64 3.55 -4.14 7.78
C PHE A 64 2.80 -3.68 9.03
N LYS A 65 3.16 -2.50 9.54
CA LYS A 65 2.49 -1.86 10.66
C LYS A 65 1.77 -0.60 10.20
N PRO A 66 0.59 -0.27 10.75
CA PRO A 66 -0.04 1.01 10.46
C PRO A 66 0.87 2.15 10.91
N SER A 67 0.96 3.21 10.11
CA SER A 67 1.68 4.42 10.50
C SER A 67 1.03 5.04 11.74
N VAL A 68 1.85 5.40 12.71
CA VAL A 68 1.44 6.17 13.90
C VAL A 68 1.57 7.68 13.68
N ALA A 69 2.24 8.09 12.60
CA ALA A 69 2.38 9.48 12.21
C ALA A 69 1.35 9.86 11.13
N SER A 70 0.97 11.15 11.11
CA SER A 70 0.07 11.68 10.08
C SER A 70 0.67 11.45 8.69
N THR A 71 1.95 11.77 8.52
CA THR A 71 2.74 11.46 7.33
C THR A 71 3.91 10.61 7.78
N PRO A 72 4.07 9.37 7.30
CA PRO A 72 5.22 8.56 7.68
C PRO A 72 6.51 9.18 7.14
N GLN A 73 7.61 8.94 7.85
CA GLN A 73 8.93 9.47 7.51
C GLN A 73 9.94 8.32 7.43
N ASN A 74 10.85 8.40 6.45
CA ASN A 74 11.99 7.50 6.33
C ASN A 74 13.10 7.98 7.26
N LEU A 75 13.18 7.46 8.49
CA LEU A 75 14.16 7.90 9.47
C LEU A 75 15.54 7.25 9.28
N HIS A 76 15.58 6.04 8.69
CA HIS A 76 16.83 5.34 8.38
C HIS A 76 17.11 5.47 6.88
N LEU A 77 17.88 6.50 6.50
CA LEU A 77 18.13 6.88 5.10
C LEU A 77 18.87 5.81 4.27
N LYS A 78 19.38 4.76 4.90
CA LYS A 78 20.04 3.62 4.22
C LYS A 78 19.12 2.41 4.06
N SER A 79 17.86 2.51 4.49
CA SER A 79 16.87 1.43 4.44
C SER A 79 15.89 1.67 3.30
N THR A 80 15.36 0.59 2.74
CA THR A 80 14.25 0.63 1.79
C THR A 80 12.96 0.63 2.57
N TYR A 81 12.09 1.61 2.32
CA TYR A 81 10.78 1.66 2.96
C TYR A 81 9.68 1.19 2.01
N TRP A 82 8.98 0.14 2.43
CA TRP A 82 7.79 -0.36 1.75
C TRP A 82 6.55 0.27 2.35
N TYR A 83 5.81 0.98 1.51
CA TYR A 83 4.53 1.57 1.85
C TYR A 83 3.39 0.81 1.21
N ARG A 84 2.32 0.56 1.96
CA ARG A 84 1.11 -0.09 1.47
C ARG A 84 -0.12 0.71 1.85
N ILE A 85 -0.86 1.14 0.85
CA ILE A 85 -2.19 1.74 0.99
C ILE A 85 -3.23 0.79 0.38
N SER A 86 -4.44 0.83 0.89
CA SER A 86 -5.56 0.04 0.36
C SER A 86 -6.67 0.99 -0.04
N ILE A 87 -7.07 0.92 -1.30
CA ILE A 87 -8.05 1.79 -1.92
C ILE A 87 -9.22 0.93 -2.38
N ALA A 88 -10.44 1.39 -2.14
CA ALA A 88 -11.66 0.93 -2.78
C ALA A 88 -12.17 2.07 -3.67
N GLY A 89 -11.95 1.95 -4.98
CA GLY A 89 -12.55 2.86 -5.95
C GLY A 89 -13.99 2.45 -6.29
N GLU A 90 -14.73 3.37 -6.89
CA GLU A 90 -15.94 3.03 -7.62
C GLU A 90 -15.55 2.32 -8.93
N LYS A 91 -16.21 1.20 -9.22
CA LYS A 91 -15.97 0.39 -10.43
C LYS A 91 -16.14 1.22 -11.72
N ASP A 92 -17.03 2.21 -11.68
CA ASP A 92 -17.41 3.07 -12.82
C ASP A 92 -17.21 4.55 -12.46
N SER A 93 -16.11 4.89 -11.77
CA SER A 93 -15.75 6.28 -11.47
C SER A 93 -15.58 7.07 -12.78
N ASN A 94 -16.17 8.27 -12.85
CA ASN A 94 -16.01 9.17 -13.99
C ASN A 94 -14.75 10.06 -13.86
N LYS A 95 -13.90 9.79 -12.86
CA LYS A 95 -12.67 10.54 -12.59
C LYS A 95 -11.42 9.70 -12.85
N ASN A 96 -10.43 10.37 -13.42
CA ASN A 96 -9.08 9.85 -13.51
C ASN A 96 -8.33 10.10 -12.19
N TRP A 97 -8.31 9.10 -11.32
CA TRP A 97 -7.64 9.20 -10.03
C TRP A 97 -6.12 9.07 -10.16
N ILE A 98 -5.42 9.99 -9.52
CA ILE A 98 -3.97 9.99 -9.37
C ILE A 98 -3.57 9.81 -7.91
N LEU A 99 -2.47 9.11 -7.68
CA LEU A 99 -1.74 9.07 -6.42
C LEU A 99 -0.60 10.08 -6.50
N GLU A 100 -0.60 11.07 -5.61
CA GLU A 100 0.41 12.12 -5.55
C GLU A 100 1.28 11.97 -4.31
N PHE A 101 2.60 12.10 -4.50
CA PHE A 101 3.59 12.20 -3.43
C PHE A 101 4.06 13.63 -3.29
N PHE A 102 3.86 14.20 -2.10
CA PHE A 102 4.21 15.59 -1.79
C PHE A 102 5.69 15.82 -1.44
N ASP A 103 6.50 14.75 -1.44
CA ASP A 103 7.94 14.83 -1.22
C ASP A 103 8.69 14.72 -2.54
N GLN A 104 9.16 15.87 -3.03
CA GLN A 104 9.91 15.99 -4.27
C GLN A 104 11.40 15.62 -4.14
N THR A 105 11.87 15.30 -2.92
CA THR A 105 13.27 14.97 -2.62
C THR A 105 13.53 13.46 -2.51
N ILE A 106 12.55 12.63 -2.90
CA ILE A 106 12.75 11.18 -2.92
C ILE A 106 13.68 10.82 -4.08
N ASP A 107 14.82 10.20 -3.77
CA ASP A 107 15.83 9.78 -4.75
C ASP A 107 15.28 8.71 -5.73
N ASP A 108 14.72 7.61 -5.19
CA ASP A 108 14.17 6.49 -5.97
C ASP A 108 12.74 6.12 -5.52
N LEU A 109 11.80 6.50 -6.38
CA LEU A 109 10.37 6.23 -6.41
C LEU A 109 9.98 4.93 -7.12
N VAL A 110 9.44 3.88 -6.48
CA VAL A 110 8.72 2.83 -7.25
C VAL A 110 7.33 2.57 -6.67
N VAL A 111 6.30 2.73 -7.52
CA VAL A 111 4.90 2.45 -7.21
C VAL A 111 4.45 1.23 -7.98
N TYR A 112 3.90 0.25 -7.25
CA TYR A 112 3.33 -0.97 -7.82
C TYR A 112 1.81 -0.92 -7.74
N VAL A 113 1.14 -0.86 -8.89
CA VAL A 113 -0.33 -0.81 -8.99
C VAL A 113 -0.84 -2.16 -9.50
N PRO A 114 -1.81 -2.81 -8.83
CA PRO A 114 -2.36 -4.07 -9.31
C PRO A 114 -3.18 -3.85 -10.60
N ASP A 115 -3.03 -4.76 -11.56
CA ASP A 115 -3.86 -4.81 -12.78
C ASP A 115 -5.15 -5.64 -12.56
N SER A 116 -5.99 -5.77 -13.59
CA SER A 116 -7.22 -6.57 -13.55
C SER A 116 -7.00 -8.07 -13.32
N ASN A 117 -5.78 -8.56 -13.54
CA ASN A 117 -5.38 -9.96 -13.42
C ASN A 117 -4.60 -10.24 -12.12
N ASN A 118 -4.53 -9.28 -11.20
CA ASN A 118 -3.70 -9.32 -9.98
C ASN A 118 -2.18 -9.41 -10.23
N ASN A 119 -1.70 -9.05 -11.42
CA ASN A 119 -0.29 -8.70 -11.60
C ASN A 119 -0.07 -7.27 -11.12
N TYR A 120 1.19 -6.82 -11.12
CA TYR A 120 1.55 -5.47 -10.71
C TYR A 120 2.30 -4.74 -11.82
N ILE A 121 1.83 -3.54 -12.13
CA ILE A 121 2.51 -2.59 -13.01
C ILE A 121 3.41 -1.72 -12.14
N ALA A 122 4.71 -1.72 -12.44
CA ALA A 122 5.68 -0.87 -11.78
C ALA A 122 5.81 0.46 -12.51
N GLN A 123 5.70 1.55 -11.76
CA GLN A 123 5.93 2.91 -12.26
C GLN A 123 7.05 3.52 -11.42
N ALA A 124 8.13 3.95 -12.08
CA ALA A 124 9.30 4.52 -11.41
C ALA A 124 9.35 6.04 -11.54
N ALA A 125 9.75 6.71 -10.46
CA ALA A 125 10.01 8.14 -10.39
C ALA A 125 11.18 8.40 -9.42
N GLY A 126 11.39 9.65 -9.03
CA GLY A 126 12.48 10.04 -8.13
C GLY A 126 13.38 11.11 -8.74
N GLU A 127 14.21 11.73 -7.91
CA GLU A 127 15.19 12.74 -8.32
C GLU A 127 16.24 12.18 -9.29
N GLU A 128 16.57 10.90 -9.19
CA GLU A 128 17.54 10.24 -10.09
C GLU A 128 17.00 10.01 -11.51
N LYS A 129 15.71 10.26 -11.79
CA LYS A 129 15.10 10.07 -13.10
C LYS A 129 14.95 11.41 -13.83
N VAL A 130 15.15 11.39 -15.16
CA VAL A 130 15.00 12.59 -16.00
C VAL A 130 13.57 13.14 -15.92
N PHE A 131 13.43 14.45 -15.69
CA PHE A 131 12.12 15.11 -15.53
C PHE A 131 11.17 14.86 -16.71
N SER A 132 11.68 14.81 -17.94
CA SER A 132 10.88 14.55 -19.16
C SER A 132 10.22 13.16 -19.19
N ASN A 133 10.64 12.24 -18.32
CA ASN A 133 10.05 10.90 -18.22
C ASN A 133 8.84 10.87 -17.26
N ARG A 134 8.53 11.97 -16.57
CA ARG A 134 7.36 12.05 -15.70
C ARG A 134 6.08 12.00 -16.52
N SER A 135 5.11 11.21 -16.07
CA SER A 135 3.76 11.13 -16.67
C SER A 135 3.01 12.47 -16.62
N PHE A 136 3.36 13.32 -15.66
CA PHE A 136 2.80 14.65 -15.49
C PHE A 136 3.95 15.65 -15.33
N ALA A 137 3.89 16.78 -16.04
CA ALA A 137 4.87 17.86 -15.93
C ALA A 137 4.60 18.70 -14.66
N HIS A 138 4.73 18.07 -13.51
CA HIS A 138 4.47 18.67 -12.20
C HIS A 138 5.62 18.36 -11.23
N LYS A 139 5.75 19.21 -10.18
CA LYS A 139 6.88 19.14 -9.24
C LYS A 139 6.83 17.90 -8.35
N ASN A 140 5.62 17.46 -8.02
CA ASN A 140 5.39 16.27 -7.21
C ASN A 140 5.51 15.01 -8.08
N PHE A 141 5.50 13.83 -7.47
CA PHE A 141 5.44 12.58 -8.22
C PHE A 141 4.00 12.07 -8.26
N GLU A 142 3.44 11.95 -9.46
CA GLU A 142 2.07 11.49 -9.66
C GLU A 142 2.01 10.18 -10.45
N PHE A 143 1.13 9.28 -10.01
CA PHE A 143 0.92 7.97 -10.60
C PHE A 143 -0.57 7.77 -10.86
N ARG A 144 -0.93 7.25 -12.04
CA ARG A 144 -2.33 6.89 -12.31
C ARG A 144 -2.69 5.63 -11.52
N LEU A 145 -3.85 5.63 -10.88
CA LEU A 145 -4.37 4.49 -10.12
C LEU A 145 -5.14 3.49 -10.97
N GLN A 146 -5.46 3.86 -12.21
CA GLN A 146 -6.10 3.00 -13.21
C GLN A 146 -5.29 3.09 -14.49
N GLU A 147 -5.22 1.98 -15.23
CA GLU A 147 -4.67 2.00 -16.58
C GLU A 147 -5.64 2.79 -17.47
N GLU A 148 -5.13 3.63 -18.38
CA GLU A 148 -5.97 4.11 -19.47
C GLU A 148 -6.31 2.88 -20.31
N SER A 149 -7.59 2.52 -20.39
CA SER A 149 -8.02 1.55 -21.40
C SER A 149 -7.62 2.11 -22.76
N LYS A 150 -6.77 1.39 -23.50
CA LYS A 150 -6.35 1.76 -24.86
C LYS A 150 -7.52 1.87 -25.86
N ASP A 151 -8.74 1.55 -25.44
CA ASP A 151 -9.95 1.59 -26.25
C ASP A 151 -10.64 2.97 -26.32
N GLN A 152 -10.07 4.01 -25.68
CA GLN A 152 -10.53 5.40 -25.89
C GLN A 152 -9.59 6.17 -26.82
N LEU A 153 -9.43 5.64 -28.02
CA LEU A 153 -9.07 6.43 -29.20
C LEU A 153 -10.20 6.19 -30.22
N ILE A 154 -11.20 7.06 -30.20
CA ILE A 154 -12.11 7.29 -31.33
C ILE A 154 -11.75 8.67 -31.90
#